data_AF-A0A242MXK9-F1
#
_entry.id   AF-A0A242MXK9-F1
#
_cell.length_a   1.000
_cell.length_b   1.000
_cell.length_c   1.000
_cell.angle_alpha   90.00
_cell.angle_beta   90.00
_cell.angle_gamma   90.00
#
_symmetry.space_group_name_H-M   'P 1'
#
loop_
_entity.id
_entity.type
_entity.pdbx_description
1 polymer ?
#
loop_
_entity_poly.entity_id
_entity_poly.type
_entity_poly.pdbx_seq_one_letter_code
_entity_poly.pdbx_strand_id
1 'polypeptide(L)'
;MPTSMQARVEQFLVERRQLGFSDDGYVLRSFARYVHAAGHRGALTVELMAAWARSDRREGNDPRTWAQRLKRLRTFLRWLRQFEARTEIPDDSIFGRLPQRQAPNIFSEEEIVDLLARSSRLGPSPALPPSTNRCLD
;
A
#
# COMPACT_ATOMS: atom_id res chain seq x y z
N MET A 1 7.68 -28.52 8.96
CA MET A 1 8.21 -27.19 9.34
C MET A 1 7.07 -26.19 9.31
N PRO A 2 6.96 -25.26 10.27
CA PRO A 2 5.97 -24.19 10.20
C PRO A 2 6.19 -23.38 8.91
N THR A 3 5.12 -23.08 8.18
CA THR A 3 5.18 -22.24 6.98
C THR A 3 5.67 -20.85 7.37
N SER A 4 6.71 -20.33 6.71
CA SER A 4 7.24 -19.00 7.02
C SER A 4 6.26 -17.88 6.63
N MET A 5 6.38 -16.72 7.27
CA MET A 5 5.59 -15.52 6.91
C MET A 5 5.79 -15.15 5.44
N GLN A 6 7.00 -15.29 4.91
CA GLN A 6 7.29 -15.03 3.51
C GLN A 6 6.54 -16.01 2.58
N ALA A 7 6.50 -17.30 2.91
CA ALA A 7 5.73 -18.27 2.14
C ALA A 7 4.22 -17.97 2.18
N ARG A 8 3.68 -17.52 3.33
CA ARG A 8 2.28 -17.07 3.44
C ARG A 8 1.99 -15.86 2.57
N VAL A 9 2.90 -14.88 2.53
CA VAL A 9 2.76 -13.70 1.66
C VAL A 9 2.74 -14.09 0.18
N GLU A 10 3.67 -14.93 -0.26
CA GLU A 10 3.70 -15.34 -1.68
C GLU A 10 2.47 -16.17 -2.05
N GLN A 11 2.00 -17.06 -1.17
CA GLN A 11 0.77 -17.82 -1.37
C GLN A 11 -0.43 -16.87 -1.56
N PHE A 12 -0.60 -15.90 -0.65
CA PHE A 12 -1.66 -14.90 -0.76
C PHE A 12 -1.60 -14.12 -2.08
N LEU A 13 -0.41 -13.69 -2.49
CA LEU A 13 -0.22 -12.93 -3.73
C LEU A 13 -0.49 -13.77 -4.99
N VAL A 14 -0.28 -15.08 -4.95
CA VAL A 14 -0.65 -15.98 -6.04
C VAL A 14 -2.17 -16.11 -6.12
N GLU A 15 -2.83 -16.38 -4.99
CA GLU A 15 -4.30 -16.51 -4.93
C GLU A 15 -5.00 -15.22 -5.38
N ARG A 16 -4.52 -14.05 -4.93
CA ARG A 16 -5.05 -12.74 -5.35
C ARG A 16 -4.91 -12.50 -6.84
N ARG A 17 -3.77 -12.88 -7.44
CA ARG A 17 -3.54 -12.76 -8.89
C ARG A 17 -4.46 -13.66 -9.71
N GLN A 18 -4.73 -14.87 -9.24
CA GLN A 18 -5.67 -15.79 -9.89
C GLN A 18 -7.11 -15.24 -9.90
N LEU A 19 -7.47 -14.44 -8.89
CA LEU A 19 -8.75 -13.74 -8.81
C LEU A 19 -8.76 -12.40 -9.58
N GLY A 20 -7.72 -12.10 -10.36
CA GLY A 20 -7.65 -10.89 -11.19
C GLY A 20 -7.24 -9.62 -10.45
N PHE A 21 -6.71 -9.73 -9.23
CA PHE A 21 -6.26 -8.57 -8.48
C PHE A 21 -4.76 -8.31 -8.61
N SER A 22 -4.39 -7.03 -8.68
CA SER A 22 -3.02 -6.56 -8.58
C SER A 22 -2.79 -5.92 -7.21
N ASP A 23 -2.05 -6.61 -6.34
CA ASP A 23 -1.70 -6.13 -5.01
C ASP A 23 -0.30 -5.52 -4.96
N ASP A 24 -0.11 -4.59 -4.03
CA ASP A 24 1.18 -4.05 -3.67
C ASP A 24 2.01 -5.09 -2.87
N GLY A 25 2.56 -6.06 -3.61
CA GLY A 25 3.36 -7.14 -3.04
C GLY A 25 4.65 -6.66 -2.38
N TYR A 26 5.11 -5.44 -2.68
CA TYR A 26 6.29 -4.87 -2.01
C TYR A 26 6.03 -4.68 -0.52
N VAL A 27 4.87 -4.09 -0.17
CA VAL A 27 4.49 -3.82 1.23
C VAL A 27 4.41 -5.13 2.03
N LEU A 28 3.77 -6.16 1.47
CA LEU A 28 3.65 -7.47 2.14
C LEU A 28 5.00 -8.17 2.32
N ARG A 29 5.87 -8.12 1.30
CA ARG A 29 7.22 -8.70 1.39
C ARG A 29 8.12 -7.95 2.37
N SER A 30 7.99 -6.62 2.43
CA SER A 30 8.67 -5.79 3.42
C SER A 30 8.26 -6.17 4.84
N PHE A 31 6.96 -6.35 5.07
CA PHE A 31 6.43 -6.84 6.35
C PHE A 31 6.96 -8.23 6.70
N ALA A 32 6.91 -9.19 5.78
CA ALA A 32 7.42 -10.54 6.03
C ALA A 32 8.91 -10.56 6.43
N ARG A 33 9.73 -9.72 5.78
CA ARG A 33 11.14 -9.57 6.12
C ARG A 33 11.33 -9.00 7.53
N TYR A 34 10.51 -8.03 7.91
CA TYR A 34 10.55 -7.46 9.25
C TYR A 34 10.17 -8.49 10.32
N VAL A 35 9.08 -9.24 10.12
CA VAL A 35 8.65 -10.32 11.04
C VAL A 35 9.76 -11.37 11.20
N HIS A 36 10.40 -11.75 10.09
CA HIS A 36 11.53 -12.68 10.12
C HIS A 36 12.73 -12.12 10.89
N ALA A 37 13.12 -10.86 10.62
CA ALA A 37 14.23 -10.20 11.31
C ALA A 37 13.97 -9.99 12.81
N ALA A 38 12.71 -9.78 13.21
CA ALA A 38 12.28 -9.70 14.61
C ALA A 38 12.29 -11.08 15.31
N GLY A 39 12.50 -12.18 14.58
CA GLY A 39 12.43 -13.54 15.13
C GLY A 39 11.04 -13.92 15.64
N HIS A 40 10.00 -13.18 15.23
CA HIS A 40 8.65 -13.37 15.73
C HIS A 40 8.07 -14.71 15.27
N ARG A 41 7.39 -15.40 16.18
CA ARG A 41 6.76 -16.70 15.93
C ARG A 41 5.34 -16.69 16.47
N GLY A 42 4.43 -17.31 15.71
CA GLY A 42 3.01 -17.37 16.04
C GLY A 42 2.26 -16.08 15.71
N ALA A 43 1.12 -15.90 16.37
CA ALA A 43 0.12 -14.92 16.01
C ALA A 43 0.68 -13.50 15.94
N LEU A 44 0.31 -12.76 14.91
CA LEU A 44 0.73 -11.37 14.74
C LEU A 44 -0.06 -10.46 15.69
N THR A 45 0.65 -9.56 16.37
CA THR A 45 0.06 -8.53 17.24
C THR A 45 0.03 -7.17 16.54
N VAL A 46 -0.89 -6.33 16.97
CA VAL A 46 -0.99 -4.92 16.56
C VAL A 46 0.30 -4.17 16.85
N GLU A 47 0.98 -4.45 17.97
CA GLU A 47 2.22 -3.76 18.32
C GLU A 47 3.35 -4.06 17.33
N LEU A 48 3.52 -5.34 16.95
CA LEU A 48 4.52 -5.75 15.97
C LEU A 48 4.26 -5.10 14.60
N MET A 49 3.00 -5.07 14.17
CA MET A 49 2.60 -4.44 12.91
C MET A 49 2.81 -2.93 12.95
N ALA A 50 2.46 -2.27 14.06
CA ALA A 50 2.68 -0.84 14.23
C ALA A 50 4.18 -0.48 14.28
N ALA A 51 5.02 -1.33 14.90
CA ALA A 51 6.46 -1.14 14.92
C ALA A 51 7.06 -1.23 13.51
N TRP A 52 6.64 -2.21 12.71
CA TRP A 52 6.99 -2.27 11.29
C TRP A 52 6.52 -1.03 10.52
N ALA A 53 5.28 -0.59 10.75
CA ALA A 53 4.70 0.57 10.08
C ALA A 53 5.57 1.83 10.29
N ARG A 54 6.06 2.04 11.52
CA ARG A 54 6.96 3.14 11.92
C ARG A 54 8.40 3.00 11.41
N SER A 55 8.87 1.77 11.19
CA SER A 55 10.26 1.51 10.79
C SER A 55 10.61 1.95 9.36
N ASP A 56 9.61 2.25 8.53
CA ASP A 56 9.84 2.62 7.14
C ASP A 56 10.17 4.10 6.99
N ARG A 57 11.45 4.35 6.80
CA ARG A 57 12.01 5.70 6.66
C ARG A 57 11.70 6.31 5.29
N ARG A 58 11.20 5.53 4.32
CA ARG A 58 10.95 6.01 2.94
C ARG A 58 9.76 6.94 2.84
N GLU A 59 8.73 6.72 3.64
CA GLU A 59 7.45 7.44 3.54
C GLU A 59 7.30 8.53 4.63
N GLY A 60 8.39 8.88 5.32
CA GLY A 60 8.43 9.92 6.35
C GLY A 60 7.85 9.52 7.72
N ASN A 61 8.03 10.39 8.71
CA ASN A 61 7.56 10.20 10.09
C ASN A 61 6.10 10.73 10.25
N ASP A 62 5.19 10.32 9.36
CA ASP A 62 3.78 10.75 9.36
C ASP A 62 2.85 9.61 9.81
N PRO A 63 2.03 9.79 10.87
CA PRO A 63 1.01 8.83 11.27
C PRO A 63 0.03 8.40 10.16
N ARG A 64 -0.27 9.27 9.19
CA ARG A 64 -1.15 8.94 8.05
C ARG A 64 -0.54 7.86 7.16
N THR A 65 0.76 7.97 6.92
CA THR A 65 1.54 6.99 6.20
C THR A 65 1.49 5.63 6.89
N TRP A 66 1.73 5.60 8.21
CA TRP A 66 1.71 4.34 8.96
C TRP A 66 0.34 3.67 8.93
N ALA A 67 -0.73 4.44 9.08
CA ALA A 67 -2.09 3.94 8.96
C ALA A 67 -2.38 3.36 7.57
N GLN A 68 -1.92 4.03 6.51
CA GLN A 68 -2.08 3.54 5.14
C GLN A 68 -1.33 2.22 4.91
N ARG A 69 -0.13 2.06 5.49
CA ARG A 69 0.62 0.80 5.44
C ARG A 69 -0.11 -0.33 6.17
N LEU A 70 -0.65 -0.08 7.37
CA LEU A 70 -1.46 -1.06 8.10
C LEU A 70 -2.74 -1.42 7.34
N LYS A 71 -3.39 -0.45 6.69
CA LYS A 71 -4.57 -0.68 5.87
C LYS A 71 -4.29 -1.66 4.73
N ARG A 72 -3.12 -1.57 4.09
CA ARG A 72 -2.68 -2.52 3.04
C ARG A 72 -2.48 -3.94 3.59
N LEU A 73 -2.16 -4.11 4.88
CA LEU A 73 -2.04 -5.43 5.50
C LEU A 73 -3.39 -6.10 5.79
N ARG A 74 -4.48 -5.34 6.02
CA ARG A 74 -5.74 -5.89 6.53
C ARG A 74 -6.30 -7.05 5.72
N THR A 75 -6.28 -6.95 4.40
CA THR A 75 -6.79 -8.02 3.51
C THR A 75 -5.96 -9.28 3.68
N PHE A 76 -4.64 -9.16 3.72
CA PHE A 76 -3.73 -10.27 3.99
C PHE A 76 -3.95 -10.87 5.38
N LEU A 77 -4.13 -10.05 6.42
CA LEU A 77 -4.35 -10.54 7.79
C LEU A 77 -5.67 -11.30 7.94
N ARG A 78 -6.74 -10.82 7.28
CA ARG A 78 -8.03 -11.55 7.22
C ARG A 78 -7.86 -12.91 6.58
N TRP A 79 -7.15 -12.97 5.46
CA TRP A 79 -6.81 -14.22 4.80
C TRP A 79 -5.91 -15.12 5.69
N LEU A 80 -4.95 -14.55 6.42
CA LEU A 80 -4.01 -15.30 7.26
C LEU A 80 -4.69 -15.96 8.47
N ARG A 81 -5.77 -15.38 9.00
CA ARG A 81 -6.52 -15.93 10.16
C ARG A 81 -7.07 -17.33 9.95
N GLN A 82 -7.24 -17.78 8.71
CA GLN A 82 -7.61 -19.18 8.43
C GLN A 82 -6.51 -20.17 8.87
N PHE A 83 -5.25 -19.72 8.97
CA PHE A 83 -4.11 -20.51 9.41
C PHE A 83 -3.64 -20.14 10.83
N GLU A 84 -3.74 -18.87 11.19
CA GLU A 84 -3.37 -18.35 12.50
C GLU A 84 -4.50 -17.50 13.11
N ALA A 85 -5.51 -18.18 13.66
CA ALA A 85 -6.77 -17.58 14.10
C ALA A 85 -6.64 -16.44 15.12
N ARG A 86 -5.57 -16.48 15.94
CA ARG A 86 -5.26 -15.47 16.97
C ARG A 86 -4.57 -14.22 16.42
N THR A 87 -4.27 -14.17 15.11
CA THR A 87 -3.73 -12.98 14.46
C THR A 87 -4.69 -11.81 14.62
N GLU A 88 -4.18 -10.72 15.20
CA GLU A 88 -4.94 -9.49 15.37
C GLU A 88 -5.10 -8.76 14.04
N ILE A 89 -6.17 -7.96 13.91
CA ILE A 89 -6.41 -7.14 12.72
C ILE A 89 -6.43 -5.68 13.16
N PRO A 90 -5.47 -4.85 12.73
CA PRO A 90 -5.39 -3.47 13.16
C PRO A 90 -6.57 -2.66 12.62
N ASP A 91 -7.24 -1.87 13.47
CA ASP A 91 -8.28 -0.92 13.05
C ASP A 91 -7.70 0.46 12.66
N ASP A 92 -8.54 1.40 12.24
CA ASP A 92 -8.10 2.73 11.77
C ASP A 92 -7.72 3.69 12.91
N SER A 93 -7.95 3.31 14.17
CA SER A 93 -7.77 4.15 15.35
C SER A 93 -6.41 4.00 16.03
N ILE A 94 -5.60 3.02 15.62
CA ILE A 94 -4.30 2.67 16.25
C ILE A 94 -3.29 3.83 16.31
N PHE A 95 -3.39 4.81 15.40
CA PHE A 95 -2.54 6.00 15.41
C PHE A 95 -3.30 7.27 15.84
N GLY A 96 -4.40 7.12 16.59
CA GLY A 96 -5.29 8.20 17.01
C GLY A 96 -6.32 8.57 15.93
N ARG A 97 -7.11 9.62 16.19
CA ARG A 97 -8.01 10.20 15.17
C ARG A 97 -7.16 10.80 14.07
N LEU A 98 -6.92 10.03 13.01
CA LEU A 98 -6.34 10.55 11.79
C LEU A 98 -7.24 11.68 11.29
N PRO A 99 -6.67 12.82 10.84
CA PRO A 99 -7.48 13.87 10.24
C PRO A 99 -8.33 13.25 9.14
N GLN A 100 -9.66 13.43 9.22
CA GLN A 100 -10.54 13.06 8.12
C GLN A 100 -9.96 13.63 6.83
N ARG A 101 -10.01 12.84 5.76
CA ARG A 101 -9.66 13.24 4.40
C ARG A 101 -10.08 14.71 4.23
N GLN A 102 -9.10 15.62 4.06
CA GLN A 102 -9.44 16.95 3.57
C GLN A 102 -10.29 16.71 2.34
N ALA A 103 -11.51 17.27 2.33
CA ALA A 103 -12.41 17.17 1.20
C ALA A 103 -11.57 17.44 -0.07
N PRO A 104 -11.75 16.67 -1.15
CA PRO A 104 -11.03 16.96 -2.38
C PRO A 104 -11.19 18.46 -2.65
N ASN A 105 -10.07 19.19 -2.81
CA ASN A 105 -10.14 20.58 -3.18
C ASN A 105 -10.79 20.59 -4.57
N ILE A 106 -12.11 20.80 -4.61
CA ILE A 106 -12.83 21.03 -5.85
C ILE A 106 -12.31 22.39 -6.27
N PHE A 107 -11.34 22.39 -7.19
CA PHE A 107 -10.71 23.60 -7.68
C PHE A 107 -11.81 24.60 -8.05
N SER A 108 -11.75 25.77 -7.43
CA SER A 108 -12.59 26.88 -7.86
C SER A 108 -12.21 27.26 -9.30
N GLU A 109 -13.13 27.89 -10.03
CA GLU A 109 -12.91 28.30 -11.43
C GLU A 109 -11.62 29.14 -11.60
N GLU A 110 -11.26 29.88 -10.55
CA GLU A 110 -10.06 30.71 -10.42
C GLU A 110 -8.76 29.87 -10.33
N GLU A 111 -8.75 28.77 -9.58
CA GLU A 111 -7.58 27.87 -9.49
C GLU A 111 -7.37 27.07 -10.78
N ILE A 112 -8.44 26.78 -11.53
CA ILE A 112 -8.34 26.14 -12.85
C ILE A 112 -7.65 27.09 -13.85
N VAL A 113 -7.99 28.38 -13.81
CA VAL A 113 -7.36 29.41 -14.66
C VAL A 113 -5.88 29.58 -14.33
N ASP A 114 -5.49 29.62 -13.05
CA ASP A 114 -4.08 29.73 -12.66
C ASP A 114 -3.28 28.45 -12.99
N LEU A 115 -3.88 27.26 -12.85
CA LEU A 115 -3.27 26.00 -13.27
C LEU A 115 -3.03 25.95 -14.78
N LEU A 116 -4.03 26.35 -15.58
CA LEU A 116 -3.91 26.43 -17.04
C LEU A 116 -2.86 27.47 -17.47
N ALA A 117 -2.83 28.64 -16.83
CA ALA A 117 -1.85 29.69 -17.11
C ALA A 117 -0.39 29.29 -16.77
N ARG A 118 -0.20 28.38 -15.80
CA ARG A 118 1.11 27.80 -15.49
C ARG A 118 1.49 26.68 -16.47
N SER A 119 0.52 25.86 -16.88
CA SER A 119 0.75 24.80 -17.87
C SER A 119 1.10 25.37 -19.25
N SER A 120 0.52 26.51 -19.65
CA SER A 120 0.86 27.19 -20.90
C SER A 120 2.27 27.80 -20.94
N ARG A 121 2.98 27.88 -19.81
CA ARG A 121 4.40 28.31 -19.76
C ARG A 121 5.37 27.14 -19.88
N LEU A 122 4.87 25.91 -19.81
CA LEU A 122 5.62 24.72 -20.21
C LEU A 122 5.50 24.61 -21.74
N GLY A 123 6.47 25.18 -22.44
CA GLY A 123 6.56 25.04 -23.90
C GLY A 123 6.49 23.56 -24.34
N PRO A 124 6.08 23.28 -25.59
CA PRO A 124 5.82 21.92 -26.03
C PRO A 124 7.06 21.05 -25.86
N SER A 125 6.96 20.02 -25.02
CA SER A 125 7.91 18.91 -25.03
C SER A 125 7.84 18.26 -26.42
N PRO A 126 8.97 17.97 -27.09
CA PRO A 126 8.96 17.35 -28.40
C PRO A 126 8.18 16.04 -28.34
N ALA A 127 7.23 15.91 -29.27
CA ALA A 127 6.29 14.81 -29.36
C ALA A 127 6.97 13.45 -29.32
N LEU A 128 6.48 12.57 -28.44
CA LEU A 128 6.74 11.14 -28.52
C LEU A 128 6.22 10.65 -29.89
N PRO A 129 7.03 9.92 -30.68
CA PRO A 129 6.57 9.41 -31.97
C PRO A 129 5.41 8.43 -31.79
N PRO A 130 4.43 8.41 -32.71
CA PRO A 130 3.29 7.52 -32.62
C PRO A 130 3.75 6.06 -32.76
N SER A 131 3.50 5.26 -31.73
CA SER A 131 3.54 3.80 -31.82
C SER A 131 2.46 3.34 -32.80
N THR A 132 2.85 3.01 -34.01
CA THR A 132 2.02 2.35 -35.01
C THR A 132 1.68 0.95 -34.53
N ASN A 133 0.49 0.79 -33.95
CA ASN A 133 -0.17 -0.50 -33.85
C ASN A 133 -0.65 -0.89 -35.26
N ARG A 134 0.14 -1.72 -35.96
CA ARG A 134 -0.32 -2.37 -37.19
C ARG A 134 -0.92 -3.73 -36.82
N CYS A 135 -2.25 -3.79 -36.85
CA CYS A 135 -2.99 -5.02 -37.16
C CYS A 135 -3.04 -5.22 -38.69
N LEU A 136 -3.43 -6.43 -39.10
CA LEU A 136 -3.53 -7.04 -40.46
C LEU A 136 -2.28 -7.85 -40.83
N ASP A 137 -2.34 -9.10 -41.30
CA ASP A 137 -3.40 -10.10 -41.48
C ASP A 137 -2.68 -11.46 -41.49
#